data_AF-A0A925VEX8-F1
#
_entry.id   AF-A0A925VEX8-F1
#
_cell.length_a   1.000
_cell.length_b   1.000
_cell.length_c   1.000
_cell.angle_alpha   90.00
_cell.angle_beta   90.00
_cell.angle_gamma   90.00
#
_symmetry.space_group_name_H-M   'P 1'
#
loop_
_entity.id
_entity.type
_entity.pdbx_description
1 polymer ?
#
loop_
_entity_poly.entity_id
_entity_poly.type
_entity_poly.pdbx_seq_one_letter_code
_entity_poly.pdbx_strand_id
1 'polypeptide(L)' 'MTTSPQSKPVRRQGADPFDFAGGPVGLLLIHGLTGTPGEVRPMGEHLAAAGYTVRGVLLPGHGGDPAELFGVGWQRWVEA' A
#
# COMPACT_ATOMS: atom_id res chain seq x y z
N MET A 1 -22.78 -27.57 1.94
CA MET A 1 -22.16 -26.26 2.23
C MET A 1 -21.41 -25.84 0.99
N THR A 2 -22.02 -24.98 0.18
CA THR A 2 -21.47 -24.50 -1.10
C THR A 2 -20.38 -23.48 -0.82
N THR A 3 -19.13 -23.81 -1.13
CA THR A 3 -18.04 -22.83 -1.16
C THR A 3 -18.25 -21.93 -2.36
N SER A 4 -18.59 -20.65 -2.12
CA SER A 4 -18.52 -19.62 -3.16
C SER A 4 -17.11 -19.55 -3.74
N PRO A 5 -16.96 -19.34 -5.05
CA PRO A 5 -15.64 -19.16 -5.65
C PRO A 5 -15.04 -17.87 -5.09
N GLN A 6 -13.80 -17.93 -4.60
CA GLN A 6 -13.06 -16.73 -4.24
C GLN A 6 -12.83 -15.90 -5.50
N SER A 7 -13.56 -14.79 -5.64
CA SER A 7 -13.28 -13.77 -6.65
C SER A 7 -11.91 -13.14 -6.37
N LYS A 8 -11.12 -12.88 -7.43
CA LYS A 8 -9.90 -12.09 -7.31
C LYS A 8 -10.19 -10.80 -6.52
N PRO A 9 -9.32 -10.41 -5.55
CA PRO A 9 -9.52 -9.18 -4.82
C PRO A 9 -9.52 -8.01 -5.81
N VAL A 10 -10.61 -7.25 -5.81
CA VAL A 10 -10.75 -6.06 -6.64
C VAL A 10 -9.90 -4.97 -5.99
N ARG A 11 -8.77 -4.61 -6.61
CA ARG A 11 -7.96 -3.47 -6.15
C ARG A 11 -8.55 -2.17 -6.65
N ARG A 12 -8.76 -1.21 -5.75
CA ARG A 12 -9.12 0.17 -6.07
C ARG A 12 -7.96 0.83 -6.82
N GLN A 13 -8.27 1.72 -7.75
CA GLN A 13 -7.25 2.55 -8.39
C GLN A 13 -6.45 3.32 -7.33
N GLY A 14 -5.13 3.36 -7.48
CA GLY A 14 -4.22 3.96 -6.49
C GLY A 14 -3.85 3.04 -5.32
N ALA A 15 -4.38 1.82 -5.25
CA ALA A 15 -4.00 0.84 -4.23
C ALA A 15 -2.65 0.16 -4.47
N ASP A 16 -2.10 0.26 -5.69
CA ASP A 16 -0.89 -0.47 -6.02
C ASP A 16 0.32 0.09 -5.24
N PRO A 17 1.07 -0.78 -4.53
CA PRO A 17 2.35 -0.37 -3.95
C PRO A 17 3.32 0.06 -5.05
N PHE A 18 4.35 0.78 -4.67
CA PHE A 18 5.33 1.28 -5.63
C PHE A 18 6.74 1.23 -5.10
N ASP A 19 7.67 1.06 -6.04
CA ASP A 19 9.11 1.04 -5.80
C ASP A 19 9.79 1.92 -6.84
N PHE A 20 10.56 2.88 -6.37
CA PHE A 20 11.40 3.75 -7.19
C PHE A 20 12.85 3.52 -6.80
N ALA A 21 13.66 3.05 -7.74
CA ALA A 21 15.09 2.90 -7.53
C ALA A 21 15.79 4.26 -7.59
N GLY A 22 16.75 4.49 -6.71
CA GLY A 22 17.57 5.70 -6.68
C GLY A 22 18.92 5.47 -6.01
N GLY A 23 19.33 6.39 -5.16
CA GLY A 23 20.59 6.36 -4.42
C GLY A 23 20.56 5.45 -3.17
N PRO A 24 21.62 5.49 -2.34
CA PRO A 24 21.83 4.54 -1.24
C PRO A 24 20.91 4.75 -0.03
N VAL A 25 20.23 5.90 0.05
CA VAL A 25 19.29 6.20 1.15
C VAL A 25 17.90 5.74 0.74
N GLY A 26 17.32 4.84 1.54
CA GLY A 26 15.98 4.30 1.37
C GLY A 26 14.93 5.05 2.20
N LEU A 27 13.79 5.35 1.59
CA LEU A 27 12.64 6.00 2.23
C LEU A 27 11.40 5.12 2.10
N LEU A 28 10.75 4.82 3.23
CA LEU A 28 9.49 4.08 3.28
C LEU A 28 8.34 5.05 3.51
N LEU A 29 7.36 5.05 2.60
CA LEU A 29 6.14 5.85 2.70
C LEU A 29 4.96 4.97 3.12
N ILE A 30 4.33 5.35 4.22
CA ILE A 30 3.21 4.64 4.82
C ILE A 30 1.99 5.57 4.74
N HIS A 31 0.91 5.07 4.15
CA HIS A 31 -0.36 5.79 4.06
C HIS A 31 -1.14 5.71 5.39
N GLY A 32 -2.12 6.59 5.56
CA GLY A 32 -3.00 6.64 6.74
C GLY A 32 -4.11 5.58 6.75
N LEU A 33 -4.84 5.52 7.87
CA LEU A 33 -6.05 4.72 8.01
C LEU A 33 -7.08 5.11 6.93
N THR A 34 -7.71 4.13 6.29
CA THR A 34 -8.62 4.29 5.14
C THR A 34 -7.97 4.76 3.84
N GLY A 35 -6.67 5.04 3.85
CA GLY A 35 -5.89 5.49 2.70
C GLY A 35 -5.38 4.36 1.79
N THR A 36 -4.57 4.74 0.82
CA THR A 36 -3.87 3.84 -0.12
C THR A 36 -2.52 4.44 -0.51
N PRO A 37 -1.57 3.67 -1.08
CA PRO A 37 -0.30 4.20 -1.58
C PRO A 37 -0.44 5.40 -2.51
N GLY A 38 -1.55 5.51 -3.23
CA GLY A 38 -1.85 6.63 -4.13
C GLY A 38 -1.77 8.00 -3.47
N GLU A 39 -2.08 8.12 -2.17
CA GLU A 39 -2.03 9.41 -1.46
C GLU A 39 -0.59 9.92 -1.24
N VAL A 40 0.37 9.00 -1.13
CA VAL A 40 1.79 9.30 -0.91
C VAL A 40 2.63 9.15 -2.19
N ARG A 41 2.05 8.65 -3.29
CA ARG A 41 2.75 8.48 -4.56
C ARG A 41 3.38 9.78 -5.10
N PRO A 42 2.70 10.94 -5.11
CA PRO A 42 3.31 12.18 -5.59
C PRO A 42 4.55 12.59 -4.76
N MET A 43 4.52 12.35 -3.45
CA MET A 43 5.68 12.56 -2.59
C MET A 43 6.81 11.58 -2.93
N GLY A 44 6.48 10.32 -3.19
CA GLY A 44 7.45 9.32 -3.61
C GLY A 44 8.12 9.66 -4.92
N GLU A 45 7.37 10.14 -5.91
CA GLU A 45 7.90 10.59 -7.20
C GLU A 45 8.84 11.79 -7.05
N HIS A 46 8.48 12.76 -6.21
CA HIS A 46 9.34 13.90 -5.89
C HIS A 46 10.65 13.48 -5.23
N LEU A 47 10.61 12.59 -4.23
CA LEU A 47 11.78 12.09 -3.53
C LEU A 47 12.66 11.21 -4.43
N ALA A 48 12.06 10.40 -5.28
CA ALA A 48 12.79 9.62 -6.27
C ALA A 48 13.53 10.52 -7.27
N ALA A 49 12.87 11.60 -7.75
CA ALA A 49 13.51 12.60 -8.61
C ALA A 49 14.67 13.33 -7.92
N ALA A 50 14.65 13.44 -6.59
CA ALA A 50 15.75 13.95 -5.79
C ALA A 50 16.89 12.93 -5.54
N GLY A 51 16.77 11.70 -6.07
CA GLY A 51 17.81 10.67 -6.02
C GLY A 51 17.71 9.69 -4.86
N TYR A 52 16.57 9.60 -4.17
CA TYR A 52 16.35 8.60 -3.12
C TYR A 52 15.79 7.29 -3.68
N THR A 53 16.09 6.16 -3.05
CA THR A 53 15.32 4.91 -3.26
C THR A 53 14.06 5.00 -2.41
N VAL A 54 12.88 4.83 -3.01
CA VAL A 54 11.60 5.06 -2.31
C VAL A 54 10.65 3.89 -2.51
N ARG A 55 10.00 3.44 -1.43
CA ARG A 55 8.96 2.43 -1.47
C ARG A 55 7.69 2.92 -0.79
N GLY A 56 6.54 2.75 -1.45
CA GLY A 56 5.21 2.94 -0.88
C GLY A 56 4.51 1.60 -0.71
N VAL A 57 4.07 1.28 0.51
CA VAL A 57 3.43 0.00 0.84
C VAL A 57 1.92 0.14 0.95
N LEU A 58 1.20 -0.90 0.55
CA LEU A 58 -0.23 -1.04 0.83
C LEU A 58 -0.39 -1.83 2.13
N LEU A 59 -0.97 -1.20 3.16
CA LEU A 59 -1.20 -1.87 4.44
C LEU A 59 -2.29 -2.95 4.31
N PRO A 60 -2.17 -4.08 5.01
CA PRO A 60 -3.20 -5.12 5.05
C PRO A 60 -4.61 -4.56 5.35
N GLY A 61 -5.61 -5.10 4.65
CA GLY A 61 -7.01 -4.66 4.75
C GLY A 61 -7.35 -3.38 3.97
N HIS A 62 -6.38 -2.72 3.33
CA HIS A 62 -6.61 -1.54 2.51
C HIS A 62 -6.56 -1.85 1.01
N GLY A 63 -7.06 -0.92 0.19
CA GLY A 63 -6.92 -0.98 -1.26
C GLY A 63 -7.93 -1.87 -1.97
N GLY A 64 -8.83 -2.55 -1.25
CA GLY A 64 -9.91 -3.38 -1.80
C GLY A 64 -11.29 -3.02 -1.26
N ASP A 65 -12.02 -4.03 -0.80
CA ASP A 65 -13.31 -3.84 -0.14
C ASP A 65 -13.08 -3.31 1.29
N PRO A 66 -13.72 -2.21 1.72
CA PRO A 66 -13.60 -1.72 3.10
C PRO A 66 -13.89 -2.77 4.17
N ALA A 67 -14.68 -3.79 3.85
CA ALA A 67 -14.91 -4.91 4.75
C ALA A 67 -13.65 -5.73 5.09
N GLU A 68 -12.63 -5.71 4.22
CA GLU A 68 -11.34 -6.38 4.43
C GLU A 68 -10.52 -5.74 5.56
N LEU A 69 -10.85 -4.50 5.96
CA LEU A 69 -10.23 -3.85 7.11
C LEU A 69 -10.74 -4.43 8.45
N PHE A 70 -11.94 -5.00 8.48
CA PHE A 70 -12.48 -5.61 9.69
C PHE A 70 -11.65 -6.84 10.09
N GLY A 71 -11.22 -6.87 11.36
CA GLY A 71 -10.39 -7.95 11.89
C GLY A 71 -8.90 -7.82 11.59
N VAL A 72 -8.47 -6.77 10.88
CA VAL A 72 -7.04 -6.47 10.68
C VAL A 72 -6.56 -5.51 11.77
N GLY A 73 -5.73 -6.01 12.68
CA GLY A 73 -5.06 -5.19 13.71
C GLY A 73 -3.79 -4.52 13.19
N TRP A 74 -3.35 -3.46 13.87
CA TRP A 74 -2.13 -2.71 13.54
C TRP A 74 -0.88 -3.59 13.52
N GLN A 75 -0.86 -4.70 14.27
CA GLN A 75 0.24 -5.66 14.27
C GLN A 75 0.51 -6.22 12.87
N ARG A 76 -0.56 -6.48 12.10
CA ARG A 76 -0.43 -6.93 10.71
C ARG A 76 0.13 -5.84 9.80
N TRP A 77 -0.06 -4.57 10.13
CA TRP A 77 0.53 -3.45 9.40
C TRP A 77 2.04 -3.35 9.64
N VAL A 78 2.52 -3.71 10.83
CA VAL A 78 3.96 -3.75 11.14
C VAL A 78 4.68 -4.90 10.44
N GLU A 79 3.96 -5.98 10.13
CA GLU A 79 4.48 -7.17 9.42
C GLU A 79 4.49 -7.03 7.88
N ALA A 80 4.03 -5.90 7.34
CA ALA A 80 3.81 -5.68 5.91
C ALA A 80 5.08 -5.41 5.09
#